data_AF-A0AAW6XS83-F1
#
_entry.id   AF-A0AAW6XS83-F1
#
_cell.length_a   1.000
_cell.length_b   1.000
_cell.length_c   1.000
_cell.angle_alpha   90.00
_cell.angle_beta   90.00
_cell.angle_gamma   90.00
#
_symmetry.space_group_name_H-M   'P 1'
#
loop_
_entity.id
_entity.type
_entity.pdbx_description
1 polymer ?
#
loop_
_entity_poly.entity_id
_entity_poly.type
_entity_poly.pdbx_seq_one_letter_code
_entity_poly.pdbx_strand_id
1 'polypeptide(L)'
;MVREVYLADVALGSGRAKIIVAVASAEDVRLALESECDIVEVRADLAPTEWEKLLQAVRGRRPILATVRSESEGGKCPDALYEETVTRLLAQSPEAIDVQVD
;
A
#
# COMPACT_ATOMS: atom_id res chain seq x y z
N MET A 1 -15.40 -1.72 21.35
CA MET A 1 -16.00 -2.00 20.03
C MET A 1 -15.08 -1.36 19.01
N VAL A 2 -14.53 -2.12 18.06
CA VAL A 2 -13.66 -1.56 17.01
C VAL A 2 -14.55 -0.81 16.02
N ARG A 3 -14.19 0.42 15.66
CA ARG A 3 -14.93 1.21 14.66
C ARG A 3 -14.67 0.63 13.27
N GLU A 4 -15.73 0.46 12.48
CA GLU A 4 -15.61 0.03 11.09
C GLU A 4 -15.04 1.17 10.22
N VAL A 5 -14.11 0.82 9.34
CA VAL A 5 -13.45 1.73 8.38
C VAL A 5 -13.57 1.15 6.98
N TYR A 6 -13.90 1.97 6.00
CA TYR A 6 -14.05 1.54 4.61
C TYR A 6 -12.88 2.03 3.77
N LEU A 7 -12.26 1.11 3.04
CA LEU A 7 -11.30 1.39 1.97
C LEU A 7 -11.96 1.02 0.64
N ALA A 8 -12.46 2.04 -0.05
CA ALA A 8 -13.41 1.88 -1.16
C ALA A 8 -14.59 0.96 -0.75
N ASP A 9 -14.70 -0.23 -1.32
CA ASP A 9 -15.74 -1.22 -1.05
C ASP A 9 -15.37 -2.25 0.04
N VAL A 10 -14.16 -2.19 0.61
CA VAL A 10 -13.69 -3.12 1.64
C VAL A 10 -13.92 -2.56 3.05
N ALA A 11 -14.68 -3.30 3.87
CA ALA A 11 -14.91 -3.00 5.27
C ALA A 11 -13.87 -3.64 6.21
N LEU A 12 -13.19 -2.82 7.00
CA LEU A 12 -12.25 -3.20 8.05
C LEU A 12 -12.92 -3.15 9.43
N GLY A 13 -12.60 -4.11 10.30
CA GLY A 13 -13.17 -4.19 11.66
C GLY A 13 -14.47 -4.98 11.78
N SER A 14 -14.95 -5.56 10.67
CA SER A 14 -16.14 -6.42 10.61
C SER A 14 -15.94 -7.63 9.68
N GLY A 15 -16.76 -8.67 9.87
CA GLY A 15 -16.74 -9.89 9.05
C GLY A 15 -15.44 -10.70 9.18
N ARG A 16 -15.02 -11.34 8.07
CA ARG A 16 -13.74 -12.06 8.03
C ARG A 16 -12.55 -11.09 8.07
N ALA A 17 -11.41 -11.58 8.57
CA ALA A 17 -10.13 -10.90 8.42
C ALA A 17 -9.84 -10.63 6.93
N LYS A 18 -9.34 -9.43 6.64
CA LYS A 18 -9.00 -9.00 5.28
C LYS A 18 -7.55 -9.37 4.97
N ILE A 19 -7.31 -9.76 3.74
CA ILE A 19 -6.03 -10.23 3.23
C ILE A 19 -5.39 -9.07 2.45
N ILE A 20 -4.17 -8.72 2.83
CA ILE A 20 -3.36 -7.71 2.15
C ILE A 20 -2.23 -8.44 1.43
N VAL A 21 -2.01 -8.12 0.16
CA VAL A 21 -0.86 -8.64 -0.61
C VAL A 21 0.06 -7.49 -0.98
N ALA A 22 1.32 -7.59 -0.55
CA ALA A 22 2.38 -6.65 -0.87
C ALA A 22 2.90 -6.86 -2.30
N VAL A 23 3.10 -5.77 -3.03
CA VAL A 23 3.62 -5.76 -4.40
C VAL A 23 4.79 -4.80 -4.55
N ALA A 24 5.82 -5.22 -5.29
CA ALA A 24 7.00 -4.42 -5.60
C ALA A 24 7.42 -4.51 -7.07
N SER A 25 6.63 -5.19 -7.90
CA SER A 25 6.88 -5.35 -9.33
C SER A 25 5.57 -5.49 -10.12
N ALA A 26 5.65 -5.36 -11.45
CA ALA A 26 4.50 -5.58 -12.32
C ALA A 26 3.97 -7.03 -12.25
N GLU A 27 4.86 -8.00 -12.02
CA GLU A 27 4.47 -9.41 -11.86
C GLU A 27 3.72 -9.64 -10.55
N ASP A 28 4.18 -9.03 -9.44
CA ASP A 28 3.45 -9.10 -8.17
C ASP A 28 2.05 -8.49 -8.31
N VAL A 29 1.93 -7.36 -9.01
CA VAL A 29 0.62 -6.74 -9.31
C VAL A 29 -0.27 -7.71 -10.08
N ARG A 30 0.26 -8.37 -11.12
CA ARG A 30 -0.50 -9.35 -11.91
C ARG A 30 -1.01 -10.48 -11.01
N LEU A 31 -0.14 -11.08 -10.22
CA LEU A 31 -0.47 -12.18 -9.29
C LEU A 31 -1.47 -11.75 -8.21
N ALA A 32 -1.30 -10.56 -7.63
CA ALA A 32 -2.21 -10.03 -6.61
C ALA A 32 -3.62 -9.83 -7.18
N LEU A 33 -3.74 -9.32 -8.40
CA LEU A 33 -5.03 -9.08 -9.06
C LEU A 33 -5.72 -10.36 -9.56
N GLU A 34 -4.97 -11.43 -9.78
CA GLU A 34 -5.49 -12.78 -10.05
C GLU A 34 -5.89 -13.54 -8.76
N SER A 35 -5.43 -13.06 -7.60
CA SER A 35 -5.72 -13.68 -6.30
C SER A 35 -7.02 -13.18 -5.66
N GLU A 36 -7.44 -13.85 -4.59
CA GLU A 36 -8.56 -13.46 -3.74
C GLU A 36 -8.20 -12.45 -2.62
N CYS A 37 -7.07 -11.72 -2.76
CA CYS A 37 -6.72 -10.67 -1.79
C CYS A 37 -7.81 -9.60 -1.69
N ASP A 38 -7.90 -8.87 -0.58
CA ASP A 38 -8.88 -7.78 -0.42
C ASP A 38 -8.27 -6.41 -0.78
N ILE A 39 -7.03 -6.20 -0.38
CA ILE A 39 -6.29 -4.93 -0.52
C ILE A 39 -4.92 -5.25 -1.13
N VAL A 40 -4.46 -4.38 -2.02
CA VAL A 40 -3.10 -4.45 -2.55
C VAL A 40 -2.26 -3.39 -1.86
N GLU A 41 -1.16 -3.83 -1.23
CA GLU A 41 -0.17 -2.95 -0.64
C GLU A 41 0.95 -2.68 -1.65
N VAL A 42 1.10 -1.43 -2.10
CA VAL A 42 2.21 -1.05 -2.98
C VAL A 42 3.40 -0.62 -2.12
N ARG A 43 4.49 -1.38 -2.21
CA ARG A 43 5.73 -1.17 -1.44
C ARG A 43 6.72 -0.27 -2.17
N ALA A 44 6.60 1.03 -1.92
CA ALA A 44 7.43 2.04 -2.57
C ALA A 44 8.92 1.94 -2.20
N ASP A 45 9.23 1.48 -0.98
CA ASP A 45 10.61 1.23 -0.54
C ASP A 45 11.29 0.10 -1.33
N LEU A 46 10.51 -0.88 -1.82
CA LEU A 46 11.03 -1.99 -2.61
C LEU A 46 11.08 -1.68 -4.12
N ALA A 47 10.32 -0.69 -4.58
CA ALA A 47 10.21 -0.29 -5.98
C ALA A 47 10.41 1.23 -6.18
N PRO A 48 11.52 1.83 -5.72
CA PRO A 48 11.67 3.29 -5.58
C PRO A 48 11.54 4.07 -6.89
N THR A 49 11.78 3.43 -8.04
CA THR A 49 11.69 4.04 -9.37
C THR A 49 10.40 3.69 -10.13
N GLU A 50 9.58 2.78 -9.61
CA GLU A 50 8.45 2.20 -10.35
C GLU A 50 7.11 2.23 -9.61
N TRP A 51 7.10 2.53 -8.32
CA TRP A 51 5.89 2.48 -7.49
C TRP A 51 4.73 3.32 -8.03
N GLU A 52 4.99 4.46 -8.71
CA GLU A 52 3.96 5.27 -9.36
C GLU A 52 3.23 4.48 -10.45
N LYS A 53 3.96 3.70 -11.26
CA LYS A 53 3.38 2.82 -12.28
C LYS A 53 2.60 1.67 -11.65
N LEU A 54 3.10 1.11 -10.55
CA LEU A 54 2.42 0.05 -9.82
C LEU A 54 1.08 0.54 -9.24
N LEU A 55 1.06 1.73 -8.64
CA LEU A 55 -0.18 2.36 -8.17
C LEU A 55 -1.21 2.50 -9.30
N GLN A 56 -0.79 2.98 -10.47
CA GLN A 56 -1.69 3.12 -11.61
C GLN A 56 -2.21 1.77 -12.13
N ALA A 57 -1.38 0.72 -12.09
CA ALA A 57 -1.78 -0.62 -12.53
C ALA A 57 -2.84 -1.27 -11.62
N VAL A 58 -2.89 -0.89 -10.34
CA VAL A 58 -3.84 -1.40 -9.34
C VAL A 58 -5.11 -0.55 -9.26
N ARG A 59 -5.00 0.75 -9.55
CA ARG A 59 -6.07 1.75 -9.36
C ARG A 59 -7.39 1.32 -10.01
N GLY A 60 -8.48 1.44 -9.24
CA GLY A 60 -9.83 1.07 -9.67
C GLY A 60 -10.08 -0.43 -9.82
N ARG A 61 -9.06 -1.29 -9.58
CA ARG A 61 -9.19 -2.75 -9.63
C ARG A 61 -9.25 -3.36 -8.22
N ARG A 62 -8.49 -2.78 -7.28
CA ARG A 62 -8.50 -3.11 -5.85
C ARG A 62 -8.20 -1.84 -5.02
N PRO A 63 -8.67 -1.76 -3.76
CA PRO A 63 -8.22 -0.71 -2.84
C PRO A 63 -6.72 -0.78 -2.62
N ILE A 64 -6.09 0.38 -2.54
CA ILE A 64 -4.65 0.53 -2.39
C ILE A 64 -4.30 0.92 -0.95
N LEU A 65 -3.38 0.17 -0.36
CA LEU A 65 -2.55 0.63 0.76
C LEU A 65 -1.19 1.06 0.21
N ALA A 66 -0.91 2.36 0.24
CA ALA A 66 0.40 2.88 -0.14
C ALA A 66 1.36 2.81 1.04
N THR A 67 2.48 2.10 0.88
CA THR A 67 3.45 1.90 1.95
C THR A 67 4.84 2.29 1.50
N VAL A 68 5.53 3.04 2.36
CA VAL A 68 6.99 3.17 2.34
C VAL A 68 7.49 2.78 3.74
N ARG A 69 8.38 1.80 3.83
CA ARG A 69 9.02 1.40 5.10
C ARG A 69 10.43 1.95 5.16
N SER A 70 10.77 2.62 6.26
CA SER A 70 12.07 3.25 6.52
C SER A 70 13.12 2.20 6.87
N GLU A 71 14.40 2.52 6.76
CA GLU A 71 15.49 1.62 7.18
C GLU A 71 15.42 1.33 8.68
N SER A 72 15.08 2.34 9.49
CA SER A 72 14.88 2.22 10.94
C SER A 72 13.81 1.21 11.33
N GLU A 73 12.79 1.00 10.50
CA GLU A 73 11.75 0.00 10.70
C GLU A 73 11.87 -1.23 9.76
N GLY A 74 13.07 -1.50 9.23
CA GLY A 74 13.38 -2.72 8.47
C GLY A 74 12.97 -2.71 7.00
N GLY A 75 12.63 -1.54 6.46
CA GLY A 75 12.40 -1.30 5.04
C GLY A 75 13.68 -0.92 4.29
N LYS A 76 13.51 -0.41 3.07
CA LYS A 76 14.60 0.00 2.18
C LYS A 76 14.61 1.50 1.86
N CYS A 77 13.68 2.28 2.41
CA CYS A 77 13.68 3.73 2.23
C CYS A 77 14.66 4.36 3.23
N PRO A 78 15.68 5.10 2.76
CA PRO A 78 16.55 5.85 3.66
C PRO A 78 15.73 6.76 4.59
N ASP A 79 16.04 6.77 5.88
CA ASP A 79 15.25 7.53 6.88
C ASP A 79 15.11 9.01 6.48
N ALA A 80 16.18 9.59 5.92
CA ALA A 80 16.21 10.98 5.45
C ALA A 80 15.24 11.29 4.29
N LEU A 81 14.73 10.27 3.58
CA LEU A 81 13.80 10.41 2.46
C LEU A 81 12.37 9.96 2.81
N TYR A 82 12.15 9.48 4.04
CA TYR A 82 10.87 8.90 4.45
C TYR A 82 9.72 9.88 4.30
N GLU A 83 9.79 11.04 4.94
CA GLU A 83 8.72 12.05 4.94
C GLU A 83 8.40 12.57 3.53
N GLU A 84 9.42 12.80 2.70
CA GLU A 84 9.25 13.20 1.31
C GLU A 84 8.51 12.10 0.52
N THR A 85 8.91 10.84 0.72
CA THR A 85 8.30 9.70 0.02
C THR A 85 6.85 9.48 0.45
N VAL A 86 6.55 9.59 1.75
CA VAL A 86 5.17 9.55 2.28
C VAL A 86 4.32 10.66 1.64
N THR A 87 4.85 11.89 1.57
CA THR A 87 4.15 13.02 0.95
C THR A 87 3.85 12.78 -0.53
N ARG A 88 4.82 12.22 -1.27
CA ARG A 88 4.65 11.85 -2.68
C ARG A 88 3.61 10.74 -2.88
N LEU A 89 3.58 9.74 -1.99
CA LEU A 89 2.56 8.70 -2.00
C LEU A 89 1.17 9.27 -1.73
N LEU A 90 1.04 10.12 -0.70
CA LEU A 90 -0.22 10.76 -0.34
C LEU A 90 -0.77 11.62 -1.50
N ALA A 91 0.10 12.32 -2.23
CA ALA A 91 -0.28 13.10 -3.41
C ALA A 91 -0.90 12.25 -4.53
N GLN A 92 -0.66 10.93 -4.56
CA GLN A 92 -1.33 10.03 -5.49
C GLN A 92 -2.77 9.71 -5.09
N SER A 93 -3.24 10.16 -3.92
CA SER A 93 -4.57 9.88 -3.37
C SER A 93 -4.91 8.38 -3.30
N PRO A 94 -4.10 7.55 -2.61
CA PRO A 94 -4.45 6.16 -2.34
C PRO A 94 -5.62 6.07 -1.34
N GLU A 95 -6.32 4.94 -1.28
CA GLU A 95 -7.39 4.72 -0.30
C GLU A 95 -6.86 4.68 1.14
N ALA A 96 -5.64 4.18 1.34
CA ALA A 96 -4.93 4.21 2.61
C ALA A 96 -3.43 4.47 2.41
N ILE A 97 -2.79 5.03 3.44
CA ILE A 97 -1.35 5.21 3.53
C ILE A 97 -0.85 4.68 4.87
N ASP A 98 0.29 3.98 4.84
CA ASP A 98 1.01 3.53 6.02
C ASP A 98 1.94 4.63 6.53
N VAL A 99 1.75 5.02 7.80
CA VAL A 99 2.50 6.10 8.47
C VAL A 99 3.11 5.53 9.75
N GLN A 100 4.41 5.72 9.90
CA GLN A 100 5.21 5.32 11.05
C GLN A 100 4.99 6.31 12.19
N VAL A 101 4.90 5.80 13.42
CA VAL A 101 4.46 6.59 14.59
C VAL A 101 5.56 6.72 15.65
N ASP A 102 6.79 6.39 15.30
CA ASP A 102 7.95 6.43 16.19
C ASP A 102 8.25 7.84 16.74
#